data_AF-A0A1W0A5X5-F1
#
_entry.id   AF-A0A1W0A5X5-F1
#
_cell.length_a   1.000
_cell.length_b   1.000
_cell.length_c   1.000
_cell.angle_alpha   90.00
_cell.angle_beta   90.00
_cell.angle_gamma   90.00
#
_symmetry.space_group_name_H-M   'P 1'
#
loop_
_entity.id
_entity.type
_entity.pdbx_description
1 polymer ?
#
loop_
_entity_poly.entity_id
_entity_poly.type
_entity_poly.pdbx_seq_one_letter_code
_entity_poly.pdbx_strand_id
1 'polypeptide(L)'
;MYNFSITWSQRKIGHLNMIKYLHAKGNSACSRKAINRAARKGRLDIVKWLHENRTEGCSSNATKYAIRYGHQTMQLYIYAKSHMNTAAAKGDLDSVKDLHDRRTEGCTRKAMDHAASRNFLDVVKFLHKNRTEGCTTRAMDNAACSGRLDIVKFLHENLAEGCTFRAMHFAVLGGHLDIVKFLFFNRTEGNTSAAMNFAADLRHFEIVEYLHETNIEECTTNAMDYAAAADRLKLSNFYMKTELKDFLHENRTEGCTSNAFDWAAEFKHWDVLNFLIRN
;
A
#
# COMPACT_ATOMS: atom_id res chain seq x y z
N MET A 1 12.58 58.55 -5.09
CA MET A 1 12.65 57.21 -5.74
C MET A 1 13.34 56.25 -4.78
N TYR A 2 12.59 55.57 -3.91
CA TYR A 2 13.16 54.57 -3.02
C TYR A 2 13.25 53.23 -3.76
N ASN A 3 14.49 52.87 -4.09
CA ASN A 3 14.85 51.61 -4.71
C ASN A 3 14.65 50.49 -3.67
N PHE A 4 13.46 49.87 -3.65
CA PHE A 4 13.21 48.65 -2.89
C PHE A 4 14.03 47.52 -3.53
N SER A 5 15.30 47.43 -3.17
CA SER A 5 16.06 46.21 -3.37
C SER A 5 15.39 45.15 -2.49
N ILE A 6 14.51 44.34 -3.11
CA ILE A 6 13.92 43.19 -2.44
C ILE A 6 15.10 42.31 -2.06
N THR A 7 15.46 42.35 -0.79
CA THR A 7 16.57 41.57 -0.26
C THR A 7 16.37 40.11 -0.67
N TRP A 8 17.46 39.45 -1.03
CA TRP A 8 17.42 38.05 -1.50
C TRP A 8 16.69 37.11 -0.51
N SER A 9 16.69 37.48 0.77
CA SER A 9 15.93 36.86 1.87
C SER A 9 14.41 37.08 1.77
N GLN A 10 13.93 38.29 1.48
CA GLN A 10 12.49 38.57 1.27
C GLN A 10 11.93 37.81 0.06
N ARG A 11 12.71 37.69 -1.02
CA ARG A 11 12.34 36.83 -2.18
C ARG A 11 12.20 35.37 -1.77
N LYS A 12 13.10 34.84 -0.92
CA LYS A 12 12.99 33.46 -0.39
C LYS A 12 11.70 33.28 0.42
N ILE A 13 11.43 34.18 1.37
CA ILE A 13 10.25 34.13 2.24
C ILE A 13 8.94 34.21 1.41
N GLY A 14 8.89 35.07 0.40
CA GLY A 14 7.71 35.22 -0.47
C GLY A 14 7.33 33.92 -1.20
N HIS A 15 8.30 33.14 -1.67
CA HIS A 15 8.03 31.86 -2.33
C HIS A 15 7.51 30.78 -1.38
N LEU A 16 7.98 30.74 -0.12
CA LEU A 16 7.46 29.79 0.88
C LEU A 16 6.02 30.16 1.27
N ASN A 17 5.73 31.44 1.48
CA ASN A 17 4.39 31.92 1.82
C ASN A 17 3.39 31.64 0.69
N MET A 18 3.81 31.76 -0.57
CA MET A 18 3.00 31.39 -1.72
C MET A 18 2.66 29.89 -1.74
N ILE A 19 3.61 29.01 -1.39
CA ILE A 19 3.37 27.56 -1.30
C ILE A 19 2.40 27.22 -0.17
N LYS A 20 2.57 27.84 1.01
CA LYS A 20 1.65 27.69 2.15
C LYS A 20 0.23 28.09 1.77
N TYR A 21 0.09 29.24 1.09
CA TYR A 21 -1.19 29.74 0.59
C TYR A 21 -1.86 28.78 -0.40
N LEU A 22 -1.11 28.28 -1.39
CA LEU A 22 -1.62 27.33 -2.38
C LEU A 22 -2.07 26.01 -1.76
N HIS A 23 -1.33 25.52 -0.76
CA HIS A 23 -1.72 24.31 -0.02
C HIS A 23 -3.00 24.52 0.81
N ALA A 24 -3.12 25.66 1.50
CA ALA A 24 -4.31 26.00 2.29
C ALA A 24 -5.59 26.11 1.44
N LYS A 25 -5.46 26.42 0.14
CA LYS A 25 -6.57 26.48 -0.82
C LYS A 25 -6.86 25.13 -1.51
N GLY A 26 -6.31 24.03 -1.00
CA GLY A 26 -6.56 22.68 -1.52
C GLY A 26 -5.92 22.39 -2.88
N ASN A 27 -5.02 23.27 -3.36
CA ASN A 27 -4.41 23.09 -4.67
C ASN A 27 -3.26 22.07 -4.59
N SER A 28 -3.48 20.90 -5.19
CA SER A 28 -2.51 19.82 -5.32
C SER A 28 -1.36 20.11 -6.30
N ALA A 29 -1.32 21.28 -6.96
CA ALA A 29 -0.35 21.64 -8.01
C ALA A 29 1.14 21.64 -7.59
N CYS A 30 1.47 21.58 -6.29
CA CYS A 30 2.84 21.32 -5.84
C CYS A 30 3.24 19.84 -6.04
N SER A 31 3.43 19.45 -7.30
CA SER A 31 3.87 18.10 -7.67
C SER A 31 5.29 17.77 -7.15
N ARG A 32 5.70 16.50 -7.21
CA ARG A 32 7.11 16.07 -7.03
C ARG A 32 8.12 16.86 -7.89
N LYS A 33 7.68 17.53 -8.95
CA LYS A 33 8.55 18.44 -9.74
C LYS A 33 8.89 19.73 -8.97
N ALA A 34 7.99 20.21 -8.12
CA ALA A 34 8.21 21.39 -7.28
C ALA A 34 9.31 21.14 -6.24
N ILE A 35 9.32 19.97 -5.58
CA ILE A 35 10.38 19.63 -4.61
C ILE A 35 11.74 19.45 -5.29
N ASN A 36 11.77 18.84 -6.48
CA ASN A 36 12.99 18.68 -7.26
C ASN A 36 13.56 20.03 -7.71
N ARG A 37 12.69 20.98 -8.08
CA ARG A 37 13.10 22.34 -8.43
C ARG A 37 13.58 23.14 -7.22
N ALA A 38 12.92 23.00 -6.07
CA ALA A 38 13.35 23.60 -4.80
C ALA A 38 14.73 23.07 -4.39
N ALA A 39 14.93 21.75 -4.49
CA ALA A 39 16.20 21.11 -4.22
C ALA A 39 17.30 21.55 -5.21
N ARG A 40 17.01 21.61 -6.51
CA ARG A 40 17.94 22.16 -7.51
C ARG A 40 18.40 23.57 -7.19
N LYS A 41 17.55 24.39 -6.56
CA LYS A 41 17.80 25.79 -6.22
C LYS A 41 18.31 26.01 -4.78
N GLY A 42 18.52 24.95 -3.99
CA GLY A 42 19.02 25.07 -2.60
C GLY A 42 18.01 25.67 -1.62
N ARG A 43 16.71 25.53 -1.91
CA ARG A 43 15.61 26.10 -1.10
C ARG A 43 15.25 25.19 0.07
N LEU A 44 16.12 25.14 1.07
CA LEU A 44 15.96 24.30 2.26
C LEU A 44 14.68 24.60 3.04
N ASP A 45 14.30 25.88 3.10
CA ASP A 45 13.06 26.39 3.70
C ASP A 45 11.81 25.70 3.13
N ILE A 46 11.75 25.61 1.79
CA ILE A 46 10.64 24.96 1.08
C ILE A 46 10.70 23.45 1.26
N VAL A 47 11.90 22.84 1.20
CA VAL A 47 12.05 21.38 1.37
C VAL A 47 11.66 20.93 2.79
N LYS A 48 12.02 21.68 3.84
CA LYS A 48 11.60 21.41 5.22
C LYS A 48 10.08 21.42 5.34
N TRP A 49 9.45 22.51 4.89
CA TRP A 49 8.00 22.65 4.97
C TRP A 49 7.26 21.58 4.17
N LEU A 50 7.74 21.23 2.97
CA LEU A 50 7.16 20.15 2.16
C LEU A 50 7.30 18.77 2.81
N HIS A 51 8.39 18.50 3.54
CA HIS A 51 8.56 17.24 4.28
C HIS A 51 7.60 17.10 5.46
N GLU A 52 7.27 18.22 6.12
CA GLU A 52 6.37 18.25 7.28
C GLU A 52 4.90 18.16 6.86
N ASN A 53 4.53 18.77 5.72
CA ASN A 53 3.13 19.01 5.37
C ASN A 53 2.62 18.17 4.19
N ARG A 54 3.46 17.36 3.52
CA ARG A 54 3.04 16.59 2.34
C ARG A 54 3.51 15.14 2.33
N THR A 55 2.64 14.26 1.84
CA THR A 55 2.84 12.80 1.78
C THR A 55 3.76 12.35 0.63
N GLU A 56 4.04 13.20 -0.36
CA GLU A 56 4.77 12.83 -1.57
C GLU A 56 6.29 12.68 -1.38
N GLY A 57 6.84 13.28 -0.31
CA GLY A 57 8.25 13.23 0.10
C GLY A 57 9.27 13.84 -0.88
N CYS A 58 10.55 13.92 -0.49
CA CYS A 58 11.65 14.15 -1.45
C CYS A 58 11.82 12.92 -2.36
N SER A 59 11.82 13.14 -3.67
CA SER A 59 12.22 12.10 -4.62
C SER A 59 13.73 11.90 -4.59
N SER A 60 14.23 10.74 -5.04
CA SER A 60 15.68 10.49 -5.18
C SER A 60 16.40 11.55 -6.03
N ASN A 61 15.67 12.23 -6.91
CA ASN A 61 16.20 13.35 -7.70
C ASN A 61 16.49 14.59 -6.87
N ALA A 62 15.73 14.85 -5.79
CA ALA A 62 16.01 15.98 -4.89
C ALA A 62 17.39 15.83 -4.22
N THR A 63 17.72 14.61 -3.78
CA THR A 63 19.06 14.26 -3.26
C THR A 63 20.14 14.39 -4.33
N LYS A 64 19.91 13.84 -5.53
CA LYS A 64 20.85 13.97 -6.67
C LYS A 64 21.10 15.42 -7.05
N TYR A 65 20.08 16.28 -7.04
CA TYR A 65 20.24 17.70 -7.32
C TYR A 65 20.93 18.45 -6.18
N ALA A 66 20.68 18.09 -4.92
CA ALA A 66 21.42 18.64 -3.80
C ALA A 66 22.92 18.37 -3.93
N ILE A 67 23.30 17.15 -4.35
CA ILE A 67 24.69 16.73 -4.61
C ILE A 67 25.27 17.46 -5.82
N ARG A 68 24.61 17.34 -6.98
CA ARG A 68 25.09 17.89 -8.26
C ARG A 68 25.30 19.40 -8.25
N TYR A 69 24.51 20.14 -7.46
CA TYR A 69 24.58 21.60 -7.39
C TYR A 69 25.20 22.12 -6.08
N GLY A 70 25.84 21.26 -5.28
CA GLY A 70 26.65 21.67 -4.13
C GLY A 70 25.88 22.21 -2.92
N HIS A 71 24.60 21.88 -2.77
CA HIS A 71 23.77 22.35 -1.65
C HIS A 71 24.01 21.53 -0.37
N GLN A 72 25.18 21.70 0.25
CA GLN A 72 25.66 20.91 1.40
C GLN A 72 24.68 20.85 2.59
N THR A 73 24.12 21.98 3.00
CA THR A 73 23.16 22.04 4.13
C THR A 73 21.89 21.24 3.86
N MET A 74 21.45 21.18 2.61
CA MET A 74 20.31 20.39 2.20
C MET A 74 20.65 18.91 2.05
N GLN A 75 21.87 18.58 1.63
CA GLN A 75 22.35 17.20 1.67
C GLN A 75 22.35 16.68 3.11
N LEU A 76 22.95 17.42 4.05
CA LEU A 76 23.00 17.05 5.47
C LEU A 76 21.60 16.82 6.04
N TYR A 77 20.64 17.71 5.74
CA TYR A 77 19.25 17.57 6.16
C TYR A 77 18.56 16.32 5.59
N ILE A 78 18.75 16.03 4.29
CA ILE A 78 18.15 14.85 3.63
C ILE A 78 18.77 13.55 4.16
N TYR A 79 20.10 13.52 4.30
CA TYR A 79 20.80 12.36 4.86
C TYR A 79 20.36 12.13 6.31
N ALA A 80 20.29 13.16 7.15
CA ALA A 80 19.84 13.05 8.54
C ALA A 80 18.51 12.31 8.69
N LYS A 81 17.46 12.73 7.96
CA LYS A 81 16.16 12.04 7.99
C LYS A 81 16.21 10.62 7.40
N SER A 82 17.13 10.36 6.47
CA SER A 82 17.30 9.03 5.87
C SER A 82 17.89 8.01 6.83
N HIS A 83 18.67 8.43 7.84
CA HIS A 83 19.28 7.48 8.78
C HIS A 83 18.22 6.74 9.59
N MET A 84 17.26 7.48 10.17
CA MET A 84 16.16 6.86 10.92
C MET A 84 15.23 6.05 10.02
N ASN A 85 14.97 6.50 8.79
CA ASN A 85 14.23 5.70 7.80
C ASN A 85 14.92 4.34 7.53
N THR A 86 16.25 4.35 7.36
CA THR A 86 17.03 3.13 7.10
C THR A 86 17.08 2.21 8.32
N ALA A 87 17.25 2.76 9.52
CA ALA A 87 17.21 1.99 10.77
C ALA A 87 15.83 1.32 10.94
N ALA A 88 14.74 2.07 10.73
CA ALA A 88 13.39 1.53 10.79
C ALA A 88 13.15 0.44 9.72
N ALA A 89 13.64 0.63 8.50
CA ALA A 89 13.54 -0.38 7.44
C ALA A 89 14.38 -1.65 7.69
N LYS A 90 15.32 -1.62 8.64
CA LYS A 90 16.10 -2.78 9.09
C LYS A 90 15.55 -3.42 10.36
N GLY A 91 14.55 -2.81 11.00
CA GLY A 91 14.03 -3.29 12.29
C GLY A 91 14.94 -2.96 13.47
N ASP A 92 15.90 -2.06 13.28
CA ASP A 92 16.87 -1.70 14.31
C ASP A 92 16.26 -0.67 15.28
N LEU A 93 15.47 -1.16 16.23
CA LEU A 93 14.77 -0.34 17.21
C LEU A 93 15.73 0.48 18.08
N ASP A 94 16.90 -0.07 18.41
CA ASP A 94 17.88 0.62 19.26
C ASP A 94 18.49 1.81 18.52
N SER A 95 18.88 1.65 17.26
CA SER A 95 19.28 2.78 16.43
C SER A 95 18.15 3.79 16.23
N VAL A 96 16.89 3.35 16.10
CA VAL A 96 15.75 4.27 15.99
C VAL A 96 15.57 5.08 17.27
N LYS A 97 15.71 4.48 18.45
CA LYS A 97 15.67 5.18 19.75
C LYS A 97 16.83 6.14 19.91
N ASP A 98 18.06 5.69 19.63
CA ASP A 98 19.26 6.53 19.75
C ASP A 98 19.19 7.75 18.82
N LEU A 99 18.77 7.52 17.57
CA LEU A 99 18.51 8.59 16.61
C LEU A 99 17.31 9.46 17.03
N HIS A 100 16.36 8.95 17.81
CA HIS A 100 15.26 9.75 18.33
C HIS A 100 15.72 10.72 19.41
N ASP A 101 16.51 10.23 20.37
CA ASP A 101 16.98 11.00 21.52
C ASP A 101 18.06 12.02 21.14
N ARG A 102 18.95 11.69 20.20
CA ARG A 102 20.09 12.53 19.84
C ARG A 102 19.82 13.51 18.71
N ARG A 103 18.71 13.37 17.97
CA ARG A 103 18.48 14.11 16.71
C ARG A 103 17.08 14.70 16.59
N THR A 104 17.04 15.98 16.24
CA THR A 104 15.80 16.74 16.06
C THR A 104 15.25 16.68 14.64
N GLU A 105 16.03 16.22 13.66
CA GLU A 105 15.60 16.16 12.26
C GLU A 105 14.50 15.11 12.03
N GLY A 106 14.38 14.09 12.88
CA GLY A 106 13.33 13.08 12.79
C GLY A 106 13.45 12.15 11.59
N CYS A 107 12.31 11.64 11.11
CA CYS A 107 12.25 10.74 9.96
C CYS A 107 11.27 11.26 8.91
N THR A 108 10.85 10.40 8.00
CA THR A 108 9.72 10.64 7.11
C THR A 108 8.72 9.50 7.27
N ARG A 109 7.52 9.64 6.69
CA ARG A 109 6.52 8.55 6.66
C ARG A 109 7.05 7.21 6.15
N LYS A 110 8.13 7.24 5.34
CA LYS A 110 8.83 6.04 4.87
C LYS A 110 9.37 5.15 5.99
N ALA A 111 9.75 5.71 7.14
CA ALA A 111 10.24 4.92 8.26
C ALA A 111 9.17 3.92 8.73
N MET A 112 7.95 4.41 8.99
CA MET A 112 6.83 3.57 9.42
C MET A 112 6.30 2.70 8.28
N ASP A 113 6.21 3.22 7.05
CA ASP A 113 5.80 2.43 5.87
C ASP A 113 6.73 1.22 5.65
N HIS A 114 8.05 1.41 5.75
CA HIS A 114 9.02 0.34 5.57
C HIS A 114 9.04 -0.63 6.75
N ALA A 115 8.95 -0.14 7.99
CA ALA A 115 8.86 -0.98 9.17
C ALA A 115 7.61 -1.89 9.11
N ALA A 116 6.46 -1.33 8.72
CA ALA A 116 5.21 -2.07 8.53
C ALA A 116 5.34 -3.16 7.44
N SER A 117 5.95 -2.82 6.30
CA SER A 117 6.16 -3.79 5.19
C SER A 117 7.13 -4.93 5.52
N ARG A 118 7.93 -4.81 6.58
CA ARG A 118 8.99 -5.75 6.94
C ARG A 118 8.78 -6.44 8.27
N ASN A 119 7.58 -6.33 8.83
CA ASN A 119 7.18 -6.97 10.08
C ASN A 119 7.90 -6.46 11.34
N PHE A 120 8.20 -5.16 11.42
CA PHE A 120 8.83 -4.56 12.59
C PHE A 120 7.79 -3.80 13.42
N LEU A 121 6.86 -4.54 14.06
CA LEU A 121 5.76 -3.97 14.84
C LEU A 121 6.24 -3.10 16.02
N ASP A 122 7.34 -3.49 16.66
CA ASP A 122 7.99 -2.76 17.74
C ASP A 122 8.48 -1.37 17.28
N VAL A 123 9.11 -1.30 16.11
CA VAL A 123 9.49 -0.04 15.45
C VAL A 123 8.27 0.77 15.06
N VAL A 124 7.23 0.14 14.50
CA VAL A 124 5.96 0.82 14.15
C VAL A 124 5.32 1.46 15.38
N LYS A 125 5.20 0.71 16.48
CA LYS A 125 4.67 1.20 17.77
C LYS A 125 5.50 2.35 18.32
N PHE A 126 6.82 2.22 18.30
CA PHE A 126 7.73 3.27 18.77
C PHE A 126 7.58 4.56 17.95
N LEU A 127 7.60 4.45 16.62
CA LEU A 127 7.43 5.58 15.72
C LEU A 127 6.06 6.22 15.90
N HIS A 128 4.99 5.43 16.04
CA HIS A 128 3.64 5.97 16.26
C HIS A 128 3.54 6.74 17.57
N LYS A 129 4.09 6.20 18.66
CA LYS A 129 4.01 6.82 19.99
C LYS A 129 4.88 8.07 20.13
N ASN A 130 6.06 8.09 19.52
CA ASN A 130 7.08 9.12 19.79
C ASN A 130 7.33 10.08 18.63
N ARG A 131 6.69 9.89 17.47
CA ARG A 131 6.90 10.72 16.28
C ARG A 131 5.55 11.14 15.67
N THR A 132 5.53 12.32 15.08
CA THR A 132 4.31 12.92 14.49
C THR A 132 4.23 12.76 12.98
N GLU A 133 5.28 12.22 12.35
CA GLU A 133 5.33 12.04 10.90
C GLU A 133 4.24 11.06 10.39
N GLY A 134 3.89 10.05 11.19
CA GLY A 134 2.90 9.03 10.84
C GLY A 134 3.35 8.10 9.71
N CYS A 135 2.38 7.45 9.05
CA CYS A 135 2.59 6.61 7.88
C CYS A 135 1.79 7.10 6.68
N THR A 136 1.85 6.39 5.57
CA THR A 136 0.88 6.51 4.48
C THR A 136 0.00 5.28 4.41
N THR A 137 -1.01 5.26 3.53
CA THR A 137 -1.81 4.05 3.25
C THR A 137 -0.96 2.85 2.82
N ARG A 138 0.27 3.09 2.33
CA ARG A 138 1.23 2.03 2.00
C ARG A 138 1.62 1.16 3.20
N ALA A 139 1.60 1.69 4.41
CA ALA A 139 1.91 0.89 5.58
C ALA A 139 0.92 -0.28 5.72
N MET A 140 -0.39 0.00 5.67
CA MET A 140 -1.41 -1.04 5.78
C MET A 140 -1.50 -1.91 4.53
N ASP A 141 -1.43 -1.31 3.32
CA ASP A 141 -1.43 -2.07 2.06
C ASP A 141 -0.27 -3.09 2.02
N ASN A 142 0.94 -2.68 2.40
CA ASN A 142 2.11 -3.56 2.40
C ASN A 142 2.12 -4.55 3.57
N ALA A 143 1.57 -4.19 4.73
CA ALA A 143 1.41 -5.11 5.85
C ALA A 143 0.43 -6.24 5.48
N ALA A 144 -0.67 -5.90 4.79
CA ALA A 144 -1.61 -6.88 4.23
C ALA A 144 -0.94 -7.81 3.21
N CYS A 145 -0.15 -7.26 2.29
CA CYS A 145 0.65 -8.05 1.35
C CYS A 145 1.62 -9.03 2.04
N SER A 146 2.14 -8.64 3.20
CA SER A 146 3.16 -9.39 3.94
C SER A 146 2.57 -10.37 4.96
N GLY A 147 1.24 -10.50 5.05
CA GLY A 147 0.58 -11.41 5.98
C GLY A 147 0.72 -11.00 7.45
N ARG A 148 0.85 -9.69 7.74
CA ARG A 148 1.09 -9.18 9.11
C ARG A 148 -0.17 -8.61 9.74
N LEU A 149 -1.06 -9.49 10.19
CA LEU A 149 -2.35 -9.11 10.79
C LEU A 149 -2.20 -8.23 12.03
N ASP A 150 -1.20 -8.47 12.86
CA ASP A 150 -0.87 -7.68 14.05
C ASP A 150 -0.57 -6.22 13.71
N ILE A 151 0.18 -5.98 12.64
CA ILE A 151 0.46 -4.64 12.13
C ILE A 151 -0.79 -4.05 11.50
N VAL A 152 -1.56 -4.81 10.71
CA VAL A 152 -2.83 -4.33 10.11
C VAL A 152 -3.81 -3.86 11.18
N LYS A 153 -4.01 -4.66 12.24
CA LYS A 153 -4.85 -4.30 13.40
C LYS A 153 -4.36 -3.04 14.08
N PHE A 154 -3.06 -2.99 14.39
CA PHE A 154 -2.46 -1.81 15.04
C PHE A 154 -2.66 -0.55 14.21
N LEU A 155 -2.37 -0.60 12.90
CA LEU A 155 -2.53 0.55 12.01
C LEU A 155 -4.01 0.95 11.88
N HIS A 156 -4.95 0.01 11.87
CA HIS A 156 -6.38 0.30 11.79
C HIS A 156 -6.91 0.99 13.04
N GLU A 157 -6.53 0.49 14.23
CA GLU A 157 -7.02 1.01 15.51
C GLU A 157 -6.42 2.38 15.86
N ASN A 158 -5.20 2.66 15.39
CA ASN A 158 -4.42 3.80 15.89
C ASN A 158 -4.14 4.89 14.83
N LEU A 159 -4.45 4.68 13.55
CA LEU A 159 -4.13 5.64 12.48
C LEU A 159 -5.31 5.94 11.57
N ALA A 160 -5.53 7.23 11.31
CA ALA A 160 -6.64 7.71 10.49
C ALA A 160 -6.41 7.54 8.98
N GLU A 161 -5.17 7.31 8.53
CA GLU A 161 -4.86 7.13 7.11
C GLU A 161 -5.55 5.91 6.49
N GLY A 162 -5.74 4.83 7.25
CA GLY A 162 -6.36 3.59 6.78
C GLY A 162 -5.55 2.86 5.69
N CYS A 163 -6.26 2.33 4.69
CA CYS A 163 -5.74 1.57 3.55
C CYS A 163 -6.42 1.95 2.24
N THR A 164 -5.87 1.48 1.12
CA THR A 164 -6.55 1.50 -0.17
C THR A 164 -7.16 0.13 -0.50
N PHE A 165 -7.88 0.02 -1.62
CA PHE A 165 -8.35 -1.27 -2.14
C PHE A 165 -7.24 -2.31 -2.32
N ARG A 166 -5.98 -1.85 -2.42
CA ARG A 166 -4.82 -2.73 -2.55
C ARG A 166 -4.57 -3.59 -1.32
N ALA A 167 -4.96 -3.17 -0.12
CA ALA A 167 -4.82 -4.00 1.07
C ALA A 167 -5.60 -5.31 0.94
N MET A 168 -6.88 -5.23 0.54
CA MET A 168 -7.70 -6.43 0.30
C MET A 168 -7.12 -7.27 -0.83
N HIS A 169 -6.80 -6.66 -1.96
CA HIS A 169 -6.23 -7.36 -3.12
C HIS A 169 -4.92 -8.07 -2.77
N PHE A 170 -4.00 -7.43 -2.03
CA PHE A 170 -2.75 -8.06 -1.63
C PHE A 170 -2.91 -9.13 -0.54
N ALA A 171 -3.90 -8.98 0.35
CA ALA A 171 -4.26 -10.04 1.30
C ALA A 171 -4.76 -11.29 0.57
N VAL A 172 -5.65 -11.12 -0.42
CA VAL A 172 -6.11 -12.20 -1.29
C VAL A 172 -4.95 -12.79 -2.09
N LEU A 173 -4.11 -11.96 -2.72
CA LEU A 173 -2.96 -12.43 -3.49
C LEU A 173 -2.03 -13.32 -2.67
N GLY A 174 -1.80 -12.95 -1.40
CA GLY A 174 -0.97 -13.69 -0.46
C GLY A 174 -1.66 -14.90 0.21
N GLY A 175 -2.96 -15.12 0.01
CA GLY A 175 -3.71 -16.18 0.69
C GLY A 175 -3.96 -15.89 2.18
N HIS A 176 -3.86 -14.63 2.62
CA HIS A 176 -3.94 -14.24 4.03
C HIS A 176 -5.39 -14.10 4.49
N LEU A 177 -6.09 -15.23 4.68
CA LEU A 177 -7.51 -15.29 5.04
C LEU A 177 -7.84 -14.45 6.28
N ASP A 178 -6.99 -14.50 7.31
CA ASP A 178 -7.16 -13.76 8.56
C ASP A 178 -7.19 -12.23 8.34
N ILE A 179 -6.35 -11.73 7.42
CA ILE A 179 -6.35 -10.33 6.99
C ILE A 179 -7.55 -10.02 6.12
N VAL A 180 -7.96 -10.91 5.22
CA VAL A 180 -9.19 -10.74 4.43
C VAL A 180 -10.39 -10.60 5.35
N LYS A 181 -10.56 -11.50 6.32
CA LYS A 181 -11.61 -11.43 7.34
C LYS A 181 -11.61 -10.09 8.06
N PHE A 182 -10.44 -9.65 8.52
CA PHE A 182 -10.30 -8.38 9.23
C PHE A 182 -10.65 -7.17 8.36
N LEU A 183 -10.07 -7.08 7.16
CA LEU A 183 -10.33 -5.97 6.24
C LEU A 183 -11.78 -5.94 5.80
N PHE A 184 -12.40 -7.11 5.62
CA PHE A 184 -13.79 -7.24 5.21
C PHE A 184 -14.76 -6.61 6.21
N PHE A 185 -14.61 -6.94 7.50
CA PHE A 185 -15.51 -6.43 8.55
C PHE A 185 -15.24 -4.99 8.96
N ASN A 186 -13.99 -4.53 8.84
CA ASN A 186 -13.56 -3.26 9.44
C ASN A 186 -13.33 -2.15 8.41
N ARG A 187 -13.35 -2.46 7.10
CA ARG A 187 -13.00 -1.52 6.02
C ARG A 187 -13.97 -1.67 4.84
N THR A 188 -14.11 -0.59 4.07
CA THR A 188 -15.01 -0.57 2.91
C THR A 188 -14.25 -0.44 1.58
N GLU A 189 -12.98 -0.04 1.62
CA GLU A 189 -12.21 0.38 0.46
C GLU A 189 -11.83 -0.75 -0.51
N GLY A 190 -12.01 -2.01 -0.14
CA GLY A 190 -11.62 -3.18 -0.95
C GLY A 190 -12.67 -4.28 -1.08
N ASN A 191 -13.86 -4.07 -0.53
CA ASN A 191 -14.94 -5.05 -0.57
C ASN A 191 -15.63 -5.01 -1.96
N THR A 192 -15.07 -5.74 -2.92
CA THR A 192 -15.58 -5.78 -4.31
C THR A 192 -15.55 -7.20 -4.84
N SER A 193 -16.40 -7.48 -5.83
CA SER A 193 -16.41 -8.72 -6.62
C SER A 193 -15.05 -9.09 -7.24
N ALA A 194 -14.14 -8.12 -7.39
CA ALA A 194 -12.78 -8.37 -7.83
C ALA A 194 -11.99 -9.23 -6.83
N ALA A 195 -12.18 -9.05 -5.51
CA ALA A 195 -11.52 -9.86 -4.49
C ALA A 195 -11.89 -11.34 -4.61
N MET A 196 -13.17 -11.63 -4.87
CA MET A 196 -13.68 -12.98 -5.15
C MET A 196 -13.05 -13.57 -6.41
N ASN A 197 -13.01 -12.81 -7.51
CA ASN A 197 -12.45 -13.27 -8.78
C ASN A 197 -10.96 -13.60 -8.65
N PHE A 198 -10.19 -12.78 -7.93
CA PHE A 198 -8.78 -13.04 -7.66
C PHE A 198 -8.58 -14.25 -6.73
N ALA A 199 -9.42 -14.42 -5.70
CA ALA A 199 -9.35 -15.58 -4.82
C ALA A 199 -9.60 -16.88 -5.60
N ALA A 200 -10.54 -16.86 -6.54
CA ALA A 200 -10.85 -17.99 -7.42
C ALA A 200 -9.72 -18.30 -8.42
N ASP A 201 -9.16 -17.28 -9.08
CA ASP A 201 -8.00 -17.42 -9.98
C ASP A 201 -6.77 -17.99 -9.27
N LEU A 202 -6.55 -17.58 -8.02
CA LEU A 202 -5.41 -18.00 -7.21
C LEU A 202 -5.66 -19.29 -6.40
N ARG A 203 -6.89 -19.84 -6.47
CA ARG A 203 -7.32 -21.06 -5.75
C ARG A 203 -7.20 -20.96 -4.23
N HIS A 204 -7.45 -19.78 -3.67
CA HIS A 204 -7.52 -19.60 -2.22
C HIS A 204 -8.92 -19.96 -1.74
N PHE A 205 -9.18 -21.27 -1.64
CA PHE A 205 -10.51 -21.83 -1.37
C PHE A 205 -11.15 -21.28 -0.10
N GLU A 206 -10.40 -21.20 1.01
CA GLU A 206 -10.96 -20.71 2.27
C GLU A 206 -11.33 -19.21 2.19
N ILE A 207 -10.71 -18.45 1.27
CA ILE A 207 -11.06 -17.06 1.00
C ILE A 207 -12.31 -16.97 0.14
N VAL A 208 -12.45 -17.82 -0.87
CA VAL A 208 -13.66 -17.87 -1.71
C VAL A 208 -14.89 -18.26 -0.87
N GLU A 209 -14.76 -19.31 -0.06
CA GLU A 209 -15.82 -19.77 0.85
C GLU A 209 -16.24 -18.64 1.79
N TYR A 210 -15.27 -18.01 2.46
CA TYR A 210 -15.55 -16.92 3.38
C TYR A 210 -16.19 -15.69 2.71
N LEU A 211 -15.69 -15.28 1.54
CA LEU A 211 -16.27 -14.13 0.81
C LEU A 211 -17.68 -14.46 0.29
N HIS A 212 -17.99 -15.73 0.05
CA HIS A 212 -19.30 -16.18 -0.40
C HIS A 212 -20.31 -16.18 0.74
N GLU A 213 -19.94 -16.79 1.88
CA GLU A 213 -20.76 -16.80 3.10
C GLU A 213 -21.13 -15.38 3.59
N THR A 214 -20.26 -14.41 3.31
CA THR A 214 -20.44 -13.01 3.72
C THR A 214 -21.26 -12.16 2.72
N ASN A 215 -21.80 -12.78 1.67
CA ASN A 215 -22.84 -12.24 0.77
C ASN A 215 -22.46 -10.95 0.02
N ILE A 216 -21.20 -10.83 -0.42
CA ILE A 216 -20.77 -9.79 -1.35
C ILE A 216 -21.28 -10.18 -2.73
N GLU A 217 -22.50 -9.78 -3.08
CA GLU A 217 -23.04 -9.90 -4.45
C GLU A 217 -22.60 -11.20 -5.16
N GLU A 218 -23.30 -12.31 -4.92
CA GLU A 218 -23.45 -13.39 -5.90
C GLU A 218 -22.19 -13.71 -6.77
N CYS A 219 -21.39 -14.75 -6.41
CA CYS A 219 -20.15 -15.16 -7.13
C CYS A 219 -20.19 -14.88 -8.64
N THR A 220 -19.35 -13.96 -9.12
CA THR A 220 -19.45 -13.53 -10.53
C THR A 220 -19.07 -14.66 -11.48
N THR A 221 -19.61 -14.61 -12.70
CA THR A 221 -19.26 -15.55 -13.78
C THR A 221 -17.76 -15.61 -14.05
N ASN A 222 -17.03 -14.50 -13.87
CA ASN A 222 -15.58 -14.44 -13.99
C ASN A 222 -14.84 -15.26 -12.92
N ALA A 223 -15.34 -15.34 -11.69
CA ALA A 223 -14.72 -16.17 -10.64
C ALA A 223 -14.76 -17.66 -11.04
N MET A 224 -15.86 -18.11 -11.65
CA MET A 224 -16.04 -19.49 -12.12
C MET A 224 -15.10 -19.82 -13.27
N ASP A 225 -15.11 -18.95 -14.26
CA ASP A 225 -14.23 -18.90 -15.41
C ASP A 225 -12.75 -19.03 -14.99
N TYR A 226 -12.33 -18.29 -13.97
CA TYR A 226 -10.98 -18.36 -13.42
C TYR A 226 -10.71 -19.62 -12.59
N ALA A 227 -11.65 -20.08 -11.76
CA ALA A 227 -11.50 -21.34 -11.03
C ALA A 227 -11.35 -22.54 -12.00
N ALA A 228 -12.08 -22.53 -13.13
CA ALA A 228 -11.99 -23.53 -14.18
C ALA A 228 -10.63 -23.49 -14.92
N ALA A 229 -10.06 -22.30 -15.15
CA ALA A 229 -8.76 -22.12 -15.79
C ALA A 229 -7.56 -22.36 -14.85
N ALA A 230 -7.72 -22.17 -13.54
CA ALA A 230 -6.64 -22.24 -12.55
C ALA A 230 -6.17 -23.66 -12.20
N ASP A 231 -6.83 -24.71 -12.72
CA ASP A 231 -6.46 -26.13 -12.53
C ASP A 231 -5.15 -26.54 -13.29
N ARG A 232 -4.36 -25.53 -13.64
CA ARG A 232 -3.13 -25.49 -14.45
C ARG A 232 -1.92 -26.26 -13.89
N LEU A 233 -1.94 -26.69 -12.63
CA LEU A 233 -0.82 -27.41 -12.00
C LEU A 233 -1.24 -28.83 -11.64
N LYS A 234 -0.63 -29.82 -12.32
CA LYS A 234 -0.61 -31.23 -11.91
C LYS A 234 0.04 -31.38 -10.53
N LEU A 235 -0.68 -31.05 -9.47
CA LEU A 235 -0.32 -31.46 -8.12
C LEU A 235 -1.22 -32.64 -7.72
N SER A 236 -0.56 -33.68 -7.24
CA SER A 236 -1.00 -35.06 -7.05
C SER A 236 -2.00 -35.27 -5.90
N ASN A 237 -2.75 -34.23 -5.49
CA ASN A 237 -3.76 -34.35 -4.44
C ASN A 237 -5.16 -34.25 -5.05
N PHE A 238 -5.71 -35.43 -5.34
CA PHE A 238 -7.07 -35.64 -5.81
C PHE A 238 -8.15 -35.04 -4.88
N TYR A 239 -7.87 -34.97 -3.56
CA TYR A 239 -8.84 -34.54 -2.54
C TYR A 239 -9.17 -33.04 -2.55
N MET A 240 -8.24 -32.15 -2.94
CA MET A 240 -8.53 -30.71 -3.03
C MET A 240 -9.33 -30.33 -4.29
N LYS A 241 -9.50 -31.25 -5.26
CA LYS A 241 -10.15 -30.97 -6.55
C LYS A 241 -11.68 -30.98 -6.48
N THR A 242 -12.25 -31.64 -5.48
CA THR A 242 -13.69 -31.87 -5.32
C THR A 242 -14.39 -30.75 -4.53
N GLU A 243 -13.77 -30.22 -3.47
CA GLU A 243 -14.46 -29.33 -2.52
C GLU A 243 -14.89 -27.97 -3.10
N LEU A 244 -14.04 -27.24 -3.84
CA LEU A 244 -14.47 -25.97 -4.45
C LEU A 244 -15.55 -26.19 -5.51
N LYS A 245 -15.44 -27.28 -6.25
CA LYS A 245 -16.37 -27.62 -7.32
C LYS A 245 -17.75 -27.95 -6.74
N ASP A 246 -17.80 -28.71 -5.66
CA ASP A 246 -19.04 -29.08 -4.96
C ASP A 246 -19.63 -27.86 -4.23
N PHE A 247 -18.80 -27.01 -3.61
CA PHE A 247 -19.23 -25.76 -2.98
C PHE A 247 -19.85 -24.78 -3.99
N LEU A 248 -19.24 -24.60 -5.17
CA LEU A 248 -19.79 -23.76 -6.23
C LEU A 248 -21.06 -24.37 -6.84
N HIS A 249 -21.18 -25.70 -6.85
CA HIS A 249 -22.38 -26.42 -7.33
C HIS A 249 -23.59 -26.23 -6.40
N GLU A 250 -23.39 -26.30 -5.08
CA GLU A 250 -24.46 -26.28 -4.10
C GLU A 250 -25.07 -24.90 -3.86
N ASN A 251 -24.36 -23.83 -4.25
CA ASN A 251 -24.72 -22.47 -3.87
C ASN A 251 -25.21 -21.55 -5.01
N ARG A 252 -25.54 -22.04 -6.22
CA ARG A 252 -26.00 -21.16 -7.35
C ARG A 252 -27.02 -21.71 -8.35
N THR A 253 -27.75 -20.76 -8.97
CA THR A 253 -28.88 -20.93 -9.91
C THR A 253 -28.64 -20.39 -11.34
N GLU A 254 -27.52 -19.70 -11.63
CA GLU A 254 -27.18 -19.16 -12.96
C GLU A 254 -25.89 -19.79 -13.52
N GLY A 255 -25.88 -20.11 -14.82
CA GLY A 255 -24.82 -20.88 -15.48
C GLY A 255 -23.52 -20.12 -15.78
N CYS A 256 -22.47 -20.90 -16.06
CA CYS A 256 -21.14 -20.47 -16.52
C CYS A 256 -21.16 -19.90 -17.97
N THR A 257 -20.16 -19.08 -18.34
CA THR A 257 -20.06 -18.55 -19.72
C THR A 257 -19.46 -19.60 -20.67
N SER A 258 -19.58 -19.35 -21.99
CA SER A 258 -18.89 -20.16 -23.01
C SER A 258 -17.37 -20.19 -22.82
N ASN A 259 -16.78 -19.17 -22.19
CA ASN A 259 -15.34 -19.13 -21.93
C ASN A 259 -14.91 -20.20 -20.92
N ALA A 260 -15.73 -20.50 -19.89
CA ALA A 260 -15.46 -21.61 -18.98
C ALA A 260 -15.40 -22.96 -19.72
N PHE A 261 -16.30 -23.17 -20.68
CA PHE A 261 -16.30 -24.35 -21.55
C PHE A 261 -15.06 -24.42 -22.42
N ASP A 262 -14.71 -23.31 -23.08
CA ASP A 262 -13.55 -23.23 -23.97
C ASP A 262 -12.25 -23.48 -23.20
N TRP A 263 -12.09 -22.90 -22.00
CA TRP A 263 -10.93 -23.14 -21.15
C TRP A 263 -10.89 -24.56 -20.60
N ALA A 264 -12.02 -25.10 -20.12
CA ALA A 264 -12.07 -26.49 -19.65
C ALA A 264 -11.75 -27.48 -20.78
N ALA A 265 -12.18 -27.19 -22.02
CA ALA A 265 -11.89 -27.99 -23.20
C ALA A 265 -10.43 -27.88 -23.65
N GLU A 266 -9.91 -26.65 -23.76
CA GLU A 266 -8.53 -26.34 -24.17
C GLU A 266 -7.52 -27.02 -23.23
N PHE A 267 -7.79 -27.00 -21.93
CA PHE A 267 -6.89 -27.57 -20.92
C PHE A 267 -7.24 -29.01 -20.51
N LYS A 268 -8.23 -29.63 -21.19
CA LYS A 268 -8.64 -31.05 -21.00
C LYS A 268 -9.08 -31.37 -19.57
N HIS A 269 -9.72 -30.43 -18.90
CA HIS A 269 -10.30 -30.62 -17.57
C HIS A 269 -11.65 -31.33 -17.69
N TRP A 270 -11.62 -32.64 -17.99
CA TRP A 270 -12.84 -33.46 -18.20
C TRP A 270 -13.82 -33.40 -17.03
N ASP A 271 -13.33 -33.25 -15.80
CA ASP A 271 -14.18 -33.15 -14.62
C ASP A 271 -14.94 -31.82 -14.59
N VAL A 272 -14.30 -30.72 -15.00
CA VAL A 272 -14.93 -29.41 -15.17
C VAL A 272 -15.86 -29.45 -16.38
N LEU A 273 -15.44 -30.02 -17.51
CA LEU A 273 -16.29 -30.16 -18.71
C LEU A 273 -17.58 -30.96 -18.42
N ASN A 274 -17.45 -32.11 -17.74
CA ASN A 274 -18.59 -32.95 -17.34
C ASN A 274 -19.52 -32.25 -16.33
N PHE A 275 -18.99 -31.26 -15.60
CA PHE A 275 -19.75 -30.42 -14.68
C PHE A 275 -20.47 -29.29 -15.43
N LEU A 276 -19.79 -28.62 -16.37
CA LEU A 276 -20.37 -27.58 -17.21
C LEU A 276 -21.48 -28.14 -18.12
N ILE A 277 -21.39 -29.40 -18.56
CA ILE A 277 -22.39 -30.07 -19.42
C ILE A 277 -23.70 -30.44 -18.67
N ARG A 278 -23.67 -30.53 -17.33
CA ARG A 278 -24.80 -31.02 -16.51
C ARG A 278 -25.76 -29.94 -16.00
N ASN A 279 -25.43 -28.66 -16.23
CA ASN A 279 -26.25 -27.48 -15.97
C ASN A 279 -26.25 -26.58 -17.23
#